data_AF-A0A7W4VYF7-F1
#
_entry.id   AF-A0A7W4VYF7-F1
#
_cell.length_a   1.000
_cell.length_b   1.000
_cell.length_c   1.000
_cell.angle_alpha   90.00
_cell.angle_beta   90.00
_cell.angle_gamma   90.00
#
_symmetry.space_group_name_H-M   'P 1'
#
loop_
_entity.id
_entity.type
_entity.pdbx_description
1 polymer ?
#
loop_
_entity_poly.entity_id
_entity_poly.type
_entity_poly.pdbx_seq_one_letter_code
_entity_poly.pdbx_strand_id
1 'polypeptide(L)' 'MAYIDAHKDRVVEGRRLGVEPIITALRSAGVEVALSTYYAAKDREPSARAARDAELVPEIRRVCRLRRGSSA' A
#
# COMPACT_ATOMS: atom_id res chain seq x y z
N MET A 1 -2.78 -1.35 -2.35
CA MET A 1 -2.27 -1.26 -3.72
C MET A 1 -0.75 -1.44 -3.83
N ALA A 2 0.02 -1.17 -2.76
CA ALA A 2 1.48 -1.40 -2.75
C ALA A 2 1.96 -2.73 -3.34
N TYR A 3 1.25 -3.85 -3.08
CA TYR A 3 1.58 -5.13 -3.69
C TYR A 3 1.48 -5.11 -5.22
N ILE A 4 0.34 -4.67 -5.77
CA ILE A 4 0.11 -4.57 -7.22
C ILE A 4 1.14 -3.63 -7.85
N ASP A 5 1.41 -2.48 -7.24
CA ASP A 5 2.40 -1.51 -7.74
C ASP A 5 3.82 -2.06 -7.76
N ALA A 6 4.21 -2.80 -6.72
CA ALA A 6 5.53 -3.43 -6.65
C ALA A 6 5.72 -4.55 -7.69
N HIS A 7 4.63 -5.14 -8.19
CA HIS A 7 4.68 -6.36 -8.99
C HIS A 7 4.26 -6.18 -10.45
N LYS A 8 3.51 -5.12 -10.79
CA LYS A 8 3.03 -4.85 -12.16
C LYS A 8 4.14 -4.76 -13.22
N ASP A 9 5.38 -4.52 -12.80
CA ASP A 9 6.53 -4.37 -13.69
C ASP A 9 7.39 -5.62 -13.79
N ARG A 10 7.08 -6.66 -12.99
CA ARG A 10 7.79 -7.94 -13.05
C ARG A 10 7.56 -8.62 -14.39
N VAL A 11 8.62 -9.25 -14.88
CA VAL A 11 8.60 -10.09 -16.09
C VAL A 11 8.58 -11.55 -15.66
N VAL A 12 7.60 -12.29 -16.16
CA VAL A 12 7.44 -13.73 -15.96
C VAL A 12 7.33 -14.35 -17.34
N GLU A 13 8.17 -15.36 -17.63
CA GLU A 13 8.20 -16.03 -18.94
C GLU A 13 8.33 -15.07 -20.13
N GLY A 14 9.14 -14.03 -19.98
CA GLY A 14 9.40 -13.04 -21.03
C GLY A 14 8.29 -11.99 -21.22
N ARG A 15 7.21 -12.01 -20.42
CA ARG A 15 6.12 -11.02 -20.48
C ARG A 15 6.01 -10.22 -19.18
N ARG A 16 5.84 -8.90 -19.30
CA ARG A 16 5.50 -8.03 -18.16
C ARG A 16 4.08 -8.34 -17.68
N LEU A 17 3.90 -8.51 -16.37
CA LEU A 17 2.60 -8.83 -15.80
C LEU A 17 1.58 -7.72 -16.04
N GLY A 18 1.89 -6.47 -15.70
CA GLY A 18 0.89 -5.41 -15.65
C GLY A 18 -0.09 -5.60 -14.48
N VAL A 19 -1.15 -4.78 -14.46
CA VAL A 19 -2.11 -4.72 -13.35
C VAL A 19 -3.19 -5.80 -13.49
N GLU A 20 -3.71 -6.00 -14.70
CA GLU A 20 -4.87 -6.86 -14.96
C GLU A 20 -4.59 -8.36 -14.69
N PRO A 21 -3.44 -8.93 -15.08
CA PRO A 21 -3.10 -10.31 -14.72
C PRO A 21 -2.93 -10.51 -13.20
N ILE A 22 -2.42 -9.51 -12.48
CA ILE A 22 -2.31 -9.58 -11.02
C ILE A 22 -3.70 -9.58 -10.38
N ILE A 23 -4.61 -8.70 -10.81
CA ILE A 23 -5.99 -8.68 -10.31
C ILE A 23 -6.71 -10.00 -10.60
N THR A 24 -6.50 -10.58 -11.79
CA THR A 24 -7.04 -11.89 -12.15
C THR A 24 -6.55 -12.99 -11.19
N ALA A 25 -5.25 -13.02 -10.89
CA ALA A 25 -4.69 -13.98 -9.94
C ALA A 25 -5.22 -13.78 -8.51
N LEU A 26 -5.37 -12.52 -8.07
CA LEU A 26 -5.95 -12.20 -6.75
C LEU A 26 -7.41 -12.67 -6.65
N ARG A 27 -8.19 -12.52 -7.73
CA ARG A 27 -9.57 -13.01 -7.78
C ARG A 27 -9.62 -14.53 -7.60
N SER A 28 -8.73 -15.28 -8.25
CA SER A 28 -8.62 -16.74 -8.07
C SER A 28 -8.23 -17.14 -6.63
N ALA A 29 -7.53 -16.26 -5.91
CA ALA A 29 -7.20 -16.43 -4.51
C ALA A 29 -8.30 -15.94 -3.54
N GLY A 30 -9.48 -15.58 -4.04
CA GLY A 30 -10.60 -15.09 -3.24
C GLY A 30 -10.53 -13.61 -2.86
N VAL A 31 -9.62 -12.84 -3.46
CA VAL A 31 -9.47 -11.39 -3.23
C VAL A 31 -10.03 -10.62 -4.42
N GLU A 32 -11.22 -10.03 -4.24
CA GLU A 32 -11.88 -9.28 -5.30
C GLU A 32 -11.46 -7.80 -5.29
N VAL A 33 -10.86 -7.36 -6.39
CA VAL A 33 -10.48 -5.96 -6.63
C VAL A 33 -10.87 -5.60 -8.07
N ALA A 34 -11.59 -4.51 -8.26
CA ALA A 34 -11.88 -4.00 -9.60
C ALA A 34 -10.73 -3.16 -10.15
N LEU A 35 -10.53 -3.19 -11.47
CA LEU A 35 -9.49 -2.40 -12.15
C LEU A 35 -9.68 -0.89 -11.93
N SER A 36 -10.93 -0.42 -12.01
CA SER A 36 -11.30 0.97 -11.73
C SER A 36 -10.95 1.37 -10.30
N THR A 37 -11.16 0.48 -9.32
CA THR A 37 -10.77 0.71 -7.91
C THR A 37 -9.26 0.87 -7.76
N TYR A 38 -8.46 0.08 -8.49
CA TYR A 38 -7.01 0.24 -8.46
C TYR A 38 -6.58 1.64 -8.93
N TYR A 39 -7.02 2.06 -10.12
CA TYR A 39 -6.64 3.37 -10.66
C TYR A 39 -7.20 4.53 -9.84
N ALA A 40 -8.47 4.44 -9.41
CA ALA A 40 -9.07 5.44 -8.52
C ALA A 40 -8.31 5.56 -7.19
N ALA A 41 -7.82 4.46 -6.62
CA ALA A 41 -7.03 4.48 -5.40
C ALA A 41 -5.60 5.00 -5.63
N LYS A 42 -5.03 4.75 -6.82
CA LYS A 42 -3.67 5.18 -7.19
C LYS A 42 -3.58 6.69 -7.39
N ASP A 43 -4.59 7.27 -8.02
CA ASP A 43 -4.61 8.70 -8.35
C ASP A 43 -5.17 9.56 -7.20
N ARG A 44 -5.64 8.93 -6.12
CA ARG A 44 -6.24 9.61 -4.98
C ARG A 44 -5.18 10.34 -4.15
N GLU A 45 -5.40 11.62 -3.90
CA GLU A 45 -4.65 12.35 -2.89
C GLU A 45 -4.85 11.76 -1.49
N PRO A 46 -3.87 11.93 -0.58
CA PRO A 46 -4.05 11.56 0.81
C PRO A 46 -5.32 12.18 1.39
N SER A 47 -6.16 11.37 2.03
CA SER A 47 -7.30 11.90 2.78
C SER A 47 -6.84 12.86 3.87
N ALA A 48 -7.72 13.77 4.31
CA ALA A 48 -7.41 14.72 5.39
C ALA A 48 -6.84 14.04 6.65
N ARG A 49 -7.38 12.86 7.01
CA ARG A 49 -6.85 12.04 8.11
C ARG A 49 -5.44 11.52 7.82
N ALA A 50 -5.22 10.96 6.63
CA ALA A 50 -3.91 10.43 6.25
C ALA A 50 -2.83 11.52 6.21
N ALA A 51 -3.17 12.73 5.74
CA ALA A 51 -2.29 13.88 5.77
C ALA A 51 -1.90 14.26 7.20
N ARG A 52 -2.89 14.43 8.10
CA ARG A 52 -2.65 14.71 9.52
C ARG A 52 -1.83 13.61 10.21
N ASP A 53 -2.15 12.34 9.94
CA ASP A 53 -1.46 11.20 10.54
C ASP A 53 0.00 11.14 10.08
N ALA A 54 0.32 11.54 8.83
CA ALA A 54 1.69 11.60 8.34
C ALA A 54 2.57 12.58 9.14
N GLU A 55 1.98 13.70 9.60
CA GLU A 55 2.66 14.67 10.47
C GLU A 55 2.77 14.18 11.92
N LEU A 56 1.72 13.52 12.43
CA LEU A 56 1.60 13.16 13.86
C LEU A 56 2.35 11.86 14.23
N VAL A 57 2.38 10.87 13.33
CA VAL A 57 2.98 9.55 13.58
C VAL A 57 4.47 9.63 14.00
N PRO A 58 5.33 10.47 13.38
CA PRO A 58 6.71 10.65 13.83
C PRO A 58 6.82 11.12 15.30
N GLU A 59 5.97 12.04 15.72
CA GLU A 59 5.93 12.56 17.09
C GLU A 59 5.50 11.47 18.08
N ILE A 60 4.44 10.73 17.74
CA ILE A 60 3.97 9.58 18.54
C ILE A 60 5.10 8.55 18.68
N ARG A 61 5.83 8.24 17.61
CA ARG A 61 6.96 7.30 17.63
C ARG A 61 8.10 7.81 18.53
N ARG A 62 8.40 9.11 18.50
CA ARG A 62 9.41 9.74 19.37
C ARG A 62 9.05 9.56 20.85
N VAL A 63 7.85 9.96 21.24
CA VAL A 63 7.36 9.86 22.64
C VAL A 63 7.30 8.40 23.08
N CYS A 64 6.80 7.50 22.21
CA CYS A 64 6.76 6.07 22.50
C CYS A 64 8.15 5.47 22.73
N ARG A 65 9.17 5.91 21.99
CA ARG A 65 10.54 5.43 22.16
C ARG A 65 11.14 5.94 23.46
N LEU A 66 10.97 7.23 23.75
CA LEU A 66 11.43 7.87 24.98
C LEU A 66 10.88 7.13 26.21
N ARG A 67 9.56 6.90 26.23
CA ARG A 67 8.88 6.21 27.34
C ARG A 67 9.34 4.75 27.48
N ARG A 68 9.62 4.05 26.38
CA ARG A 68 10.08 2.65 26.41
C ARG A 68 11.54 2.49 26.85
N GLY A 69 12.35 3.56 26.78
CA GLY A 69 13.74 3.55 27.26
C GLY A 69 13.91 4.02 28.71
N SER A 70 12.86 4.50 29.37
CA SER A 70 12.90 5.07 30.73
C SER A 70 12.63 4.04 31.84
N SER A 71 12.70 2.74 31.50
CA SER A 71 12.62 1.60 32.42
C SER A 71 13.97 0.87 32.40
N ALA A 72 15.01 1.52 32.91
CA ALA A 72 16.30 0.93 33.24
C ALA A 72 16.88 1.68 34.45
#